data_AF-A0A915AE07-F1
#
_entry.id   AF-A0A915AE07-F1
#
_cell.length_a   1.000
_cell.length_b   1.000
_cell.length_c   1.000
_cell.angle_alpha   90.00
_cell.angle_beta   90.00
_cell.angle_gamma   90.00
#
_symmetry.space_group_name_H-M   'P 1'
#
loop_
_entity.id
_entity.type
_entity.pdbx_description
1 polymer ?
#
loop_
_entity_poly.entity_id
_entity_poly.type
_entity_poly.pdbx_seq_one_letter_code
_entity_poly.pdbx_strand_id
1 'polypeptide(L)'
;QRLSMGPNFVVFLCQKYGYRPLPSEILCTELDMLKRALRDEHEDTSLLDTWYIEDANAVPSLFILQPISSILVNFNNKRILKLQKQDAATWWDTEAAMQKSLRKAARMCYDRGYLSHEQMHNYFMSVTEREVIHGILKAKNPNEHCLCYVRHINNIAISQTRTAAKFVDIVHNQICTEAQQLLSNLRDERVPAKLNAANIRRSTIEWAGRDGIDNVSHADYIKRFCNDFYESITQMVNKAVKKREKFRDSLFSEVLQHLSNALSVSDMFFGREDELKAAESYVHSKSKIPLVYYGENGCGKTSTLAKIAREIRNWYRNGEKPVIVLRFLGTSPDSSSIMPLLTNVCEQVGFFTHFWCCIVEIFSTFLGIKNVEKYMRGEIQSIKQQNEH
;
A
#
# COMPACT_ATOMS: atom_id res chain seq x y z
N GLN A 1 5.21 -0.67 -0.52
CA GLN A 1 4.37 -0.43 -1.71
C GLN A 1 4.63 1.01 -2.19
N ARG A 2 5.12 1.21 -3.42
CA ARG A 2 5.17 2.56 -4.04
C ARG A 2 3.76 2.85 -4.55
N LEU A 3 2.97 3.62 -3.79
CA LEU A 3 1.61 3.98 -4.19
C LEU A 3 1.64 5.02 -5.30
N SER A 4 0.75 4.87 -6.30
CA SER A 4 0.50 5.90 -7.30
C SER A 4 0.05 7.19 -6.62
N MET A 5 0.50 8.35 -7.10
CA MET A 5 -0.01 9.64 -6.64
C MET A 5 -1.41 9.95 -7.17
N GLY A 6 -1.86 9.24 -8.20
CA GLY A 6 -3.22 9.33 -8.75
C GLY A 6 -4.21 8.40 -8.04
N PRO A 7 -5.38 8.10 -8.63
CA PRO A 7 -6.24 7.04 -8.11
C PRO A 7 -5.47 5.73 -8.04
N ASN A 8 -5.56 5.04 -6.91
CA ASN A 8 -4.82 3.80 -6.65
C ASN A 8 -5.77 2.60 -6.43
N PHE A 9 -7.05 2.84 -6.16
CA PHE A 9 -8.00 1.79 -5.84
C PHE A 9 -9.43 2.19 -6.20
N VAL A 10 -10.13 1.35 -6.97
CA VAL A 10 -11.57 1.50 -7.20
C VAL A 10 -12.22 0.16 -6.89
N VAL A 11 -13.27 0.19 -6.07
CA VAL A 11 -13.99 -1.02 -5.68
C VAL A 11 -15.45 -0.99 -6.12
N PHE A 12 -15.95 -2.16 -6.49
CA PHE A 12 -17.35 -2.42 -6.76
C PHE A 12 -17.93 -3.28 -5.63
N LEU A 13 -18.67 -2.68 -4.71
CA LEU A 13 -19.33 -3.36 -3.59
C LEU A 13 -20.82 -3.49 -3.86
N CYS A 14 -21.19 -4.47 -4.69
CA CYS A 14 -22.57 -4.71 -5.11
C CYS A 14 -23.30 -5.66 -4.14
N GLN A 15 -23.91 -6.75 -4.63
CA GLN A 15 -24.68 -7.73 -3.82
C GLN A 15 -23.99 -9.09 -3.68
N LYS A 16 -22.77 -9.24 -4.22
CA LYS A 16 -21.95 -10.44 -4.08
C LYS A 16 -20.75 -10.15 -3.19
N TYR A 17 -20.66 -10.85 -2.08
CA TYR A 17 -19.51 -10.82 -1.17
C TYR A 17 -18.30 -11.55 -1.78
N GLY A 18 -18.57 -12.63 -2.51
CA GLY A 18 -17.60 -13.29 -3.37
C GLY A 18 -16.86 -14.46 -2.72
N TYR A 19 -15.83 -14.92 -3.43
CA TYR A 19 -15.05 -16.10 -3.06
C TYR A 19 -14.24 -15.86 -1.78
N ARG A 20 -14.28 -16.85 -0.89
CA ARG A 20 -13.67 -16.84 0.45
C ARG A 20 -12.64 -17.97 0.53
N PRO A 21 -11.40 -17.75 0.03
CA PRO A 21 -10.43 -18.80 -0.16
C PRO A 21 -9.96 -19.42 1.16
N LEU A 22 -9.49 -20.67 1.08
CA LEU A 22 -8.63 -21.24 2.11
C LEU A 22 -7.40 -20.35 2.35
N PRO A 23 -6.95 -20.17 3.60
CA PRO A 23 -5.68 -19.51 3.87
C PRO A 23 -4.53 -20.28 3.22
N SER A 24 -3.65 -19.59 2.50
CA SER A 24 -2.44 -20.20 1.91
C SER A 24 -1.43 -20.59 2.97
N GLU A 25 -1.43 -19.88 4.10
CA GLU A 25 -0.51 -20.03 5.21
C GLU A 25 -1.30 -19.94 6.53
N ILE A 26 -1.00 -20.82 7.47
CA ILE A 26 -1.58 -20.85 8.82
C ILE A 26 -0.44 -21.13 9.80
N LEU A 27 -0.39 -20.44 10.93
CA LEU A 27 0.59 -20.74 11.99
C LEU A 27 0.46 -22.20 12.44
N CYS A 28 1.58 -22.89 12.70
CA CYS A 28 1.55 -24.27 13.19
C CYS A 28 0.70 -24.41 14.46
N THR A 29 0.91 -23.51 15.42
CA THR A 29 0.13 -23.45 16.66
C THR A 29 -1.36 -23.23 16.43
N GLU A 30 -1.72 -22.45 15.41
CA GLU A 30 -3.11 -22.17 15.06
C GLU A 30 -3.76 -23.36 14.37
N LEU A 31 -3.13 -23.95 13.34
CA LEU A 31 -3.72 -25.10 12.64
C LEU A 31 -3.88 -26.31 13.57
N ASP A 32 -2.90 -26.57 14.44
CA ASP A 32 -3.01 -27.64 15.43
C ASP A 32 -4.14 -27.42 16.43
N MET A 33 -4.34 -26.17 16.85
CA MET A 33 -5.47 -25.80 17.69
C MET A 33 -6.81 -26.05 16.98
N LEU A 34 -6.94 -25.64 15.72
CA LEU A 34 -8.13 -25.89 14.92
C LEU A 34 -8.39 -27.40 14.74
N LYS A 35 -7.35 -28.17 14.43
CA LYS A 35 -7.45 -29.63 14.28
C LYS A 35 -7.84 -30.32 15.59
N ARG A 36 -7.35 -29.85 16.75
CA ARG A 36 -7.79 -30.35 18.06
C ARG A 36 -9.27 -30.07 18.30
N ALA A 37 -9.73 -28.85 18.05
CA ALA A 37 -11.14 -28.50 18.21
C ALA A 37 -12.06 -29.38 17.33
N LEU A 38 -11.63 -29.71 16.10
CA LEU A 38 -12.37 -30.63 15.22
C LEU A 38 -12.42 -32.06 15.76
N ARG A 39 -11.28 -32.59 16.24
CA ARG A 39 -11.22 -33.94 16.81
C ARG A 39 -12.04 -34.09 18.08
N ASP A 40 -12.13 -33.05 18.90
CA ASP A 40 -12.99 -33.02 20.09
C ASP A 40 -14.47 -33.24 19.73
N GLU A 41 -14.89 -32.83 18.53
CA GLU A 41 -16.25 -33.01 17.99
C GLU A 41 -16.36 -34.24 17.07
N HIS A 42 -15.36 -35.12 17.08
CA HIS A 42 -15.27 -36.31 16.23
C HIS A 42 -15.32 -36.01 14.71
N GLU A 43 -14.86 -34.85 14.29
CA GLU A 43 -14.73 -34.48 12.88
C GLU A 43 -13.41 -35.01 12.29
N ASP A 44 -13.42 -35.37 11.00
CA ASP A 44 -12.23 -35.83 10.28
C ASP A 44 -11.30 -34.65 9.91
N THR A 45 -10.01 -34.78 10.24
CA THR A 45 -8.96 -33.80 9.89
C THR A 45 -8.04 -34.28 8.77
N SER A 46 -8.26 -35.48 8.22
CA SER A 46 -7.37 -36.10 7.22
C SER A 46 -7.10 -35.22 6.01
N LEU A 47 -8.10 -34.48 5.52
CA LEU A 47 -7.94 -33.55 4.42
C LEU A 47 -6.99 -32.40 4.76
N LEU A 48 -7.08 -31.85 5.98
CA LEU A 48 -6.18 -30.77 6.41
C LEU A 48 -4.75 -31.29 6.53
N ASP A 49 -4.56 -32.48 7.10
CA ASP A 49 -3.25 -33.12 7.23
C ASP A 49 -2.66 -33.51 5.86
N THR A 50 -3.52 -33.79 4.87
CA THR A 50 -3.10 -34.11 3.50
C THR A 50 -2.70 -32.87 2.71
N TRP A 51 -3.41 -31.75 2.87
CA TRP A 51 -3.27 -30.57 2.01
C TRP A 51 -2.36 -29.47 2.57
N TYR A 52 -2.16 -29.41 3.89
CA TYR A 52 -1.25 -28.45 4.52
C TYR A 52 0.06 -29.13 4.96
N ILE A 53 1.20 -28.63 4.46
CA ILE A 53 2.54 -29.12 4.83
C ILE A 53 3.24 -28.12 5.74
N GLU A 54 3.92 -28.62 6.76
CA GLU A 54 4.72 -27.81 7.67
C GLU A 54 5.99 -27.28 6.95
N ASP A 55 6.16 -25.96 6.96
CA ASP A 55 7.41 -25.27 6.69
C ASP A 55 8.07 -24.86 8.00
N ALA A 56 8.96 -25.73 8.47
CA ALA A 56 9.77 -25.50 9.67
C ALA A 56 10.88 -24.45 9.47
N ASN A 57 11.10 -23.95 8.23
CA ASN A 57 12.09 -22.91 7.98
C ASN A 57 11.54 -21.49 8.25
N ALA A 58 10.21 -21.34 8.26
CA ALA A 58 9.56 -20.10 8.65
C ALA A 58 9.70 -19.87 10.17
N VAL A 59 9.89 -18.60 10.59
CA VAL A 59 9.97 -18.22 12.00
C VAL A 59 8.93 -17.11 12.28
N PRO A 60 7.83 -17.40 13.00
CA PRO A 60 7.41 -18.71 13.53
C PRO A 60 7.03 -19.71 12.43
N SER A 61 7.01 -21.01 12.75
CA SER A 61 6.71 -22.07 11.78
C SER A 61 5.27 -22.00 11.26
N LEU A 62 5.10 -22.38 9.99
CA LEU A 62 3.85 -22.26 9.25
C LEU A 62 3.46 -23.60 8.61
N PHE A 63 2.16 -23.80 8.44
CA PHE A 63 1.61 -24.76 7.49
C PHE A 63 1.24 -24.04 6.20
N ILE A 64 1.70 -24.58 5.06
CA ILE A 64 1.47 -24.04 3.74
C ILE A 64 0.49 -24.95 2.98
N LEU A 65 -0.54 -24.35 2.38
CA LEU A 65 -1.46 -25.04 1.48
C LEU A 65 -0.71 -25.45 0.20
N GLN A 66 -0.71 -26.73 -0.10
CA GLN A 66 -0.03 -27.26 -1.27
C GLN A 66 -0.66 -26.81 -2.59
N PRO A 67 0.13 -26.69 -3.68
CA PRO A 67 -0.40 -26.52 -5.02
C PRO A 67 -1.35 -27.66 -5.38
N ILE A 68 -2.48 -27.35 -6.03
CA ILE A 68 -3.51 -28.36 -6.39
C ILE A 68 -2.92 -29.54 -7.17
N SER A 69 -2.00 -29.25 -8.09
CA SER A 69 -1.34 -30.26 -8.93
C SER A 69 -0.32 -31.15 -8.23
N SER A 70 0.01 -30.89 -6.95
CA SER A 70 0.88 -31.78 -6.17
C SER A 70 0.20 -33.12 -5.85
N ILE A 71 -1.12 -33.09 -5.65
CA ILE A 71 -1.96 -34.26 -5.34
C ILE A 71 -2.82 -34.61 -6.56
N LEU A 72 -3.47 -33.62 -7.16
CA LEU A 72 -4.36 -33.78 -8.31
C LEU A 72 -3.61 -33.48 -9.61
N VAL A 73 -2.79 -34.44 -10.04
CA VAL A 73 -1.80 -34.27 -11.12
C VAL A 73 -2.38 -33.84 -12.47
N ASN A 74 -3.65 -34.14 -12.76
CA ASN A 74 -4.31 -33.77 -14.01
C ASN A 74 -5.07 -32.44 -13.93
N PHE A 75 -5.10 -31.75 -12.79
CA PHE A 75 -5.84 -30.49 -12.62
C PHE A 75 -5.48 -29.44 -13.69
N ASN A 76 -4.21 -29.39 -14.09
CA ASN A 76 -3.70 -28.49 -15.14
C ASN A 76 -3.54 -29.16 -16.52
N ASN A 77 -4.02 -30.40 -16.69
CA ASN A 77 -3.82 -31.18 -17.92
C ASN A 77 -4.77 -30.73 -19.05
N LYS A 78 -4.31 -29.75 -19.85
CA LYS A 78 -5.06 -29.25 -21.02
C LYS A 78 -5.14 -30.25 -22.19
N ARG A 79 -4.32 -31.31 -22.18
CA ARG A 79 -4.29 -32.32 -23.26
C ARG A 79 -5.43 -33.32 -23.12
N ILE A 80 -5.79 -33.68 -21.89
CA ILE A 80 -6.85 -34.66 -21.60
C ILE A 80 -7.94 -34.01 -20.76
N LEU A 81 -8.90 -33.36 -21.43
CA LEU A 81 -9.99 -32.61 -20.80
C LEU A 81 -10.84 -33.47 -19.83
N LYS A 82 -10.96 -34.78 -20.07
CA LYS A 82 -11.73 -35.67 -19.18
C LYS A 82 -11.07 -35.79 -17.79
N LEU A 83 -9.77 -36.06 -17.75
CA LEU A 83 -9.01 -36.17 -16.51
C LEU A 83 -8.94 -34.83 -15.78
N GLN A 84 -8.76 -33.75 -16.55
CA GLN A 84 -8.79 -32.39 -16.00
C GLN A 84 -10.11 -32.08 -15.29
N LYS A 85 -11.25 -32.39 -15.94
CA LYS A 85 -12.58 -32.17 -15.35
C LYS A 85 -12.80 -33.01 -14.09
N GLN A 86 -12.30 -34.25 -14.08
CA GLN A 86 -12.41 -35.13 -12.92
C GLN A 86 -11.63 -34.56 -11.73
N ASP A 87 -10.35 -34.22 -11.92
CA ASP A 87 -9.52 -33.63 -10.88
C ASP A 87 -10.06 -32.26 -10.42
N ALA A 88 -10.59 -31.46 -11.35
CA ALA A 88 -11.22 -30.19 -10.99
C ALA A 88 -12.47 -30.39 -10.11
N ALA A 89 -13.32 -31.36 -10.41
CA ALA A 89 -14.48 -31.69 -9.58
C ALA A 89 -14.04 -32.14 -8.18
N THR A 90 -13.07 -33.07 -8.11
CA THR A 90 -12.50 -33.54 -6.84
C THR A 90 -11.92 -32.39 -6.01
N TRP A 91 -11.21 -31.45 -6.65
CA TRP A 91 -10.69 -30.27 -5.97
C TRP A 91 -11.82 -29.44 -5.35
N TRP A 92 -12.85 -29.08 -6.11
CA TRP A 92 -13.92 -28.22 -5.59
C TRP A 92 -14.69 -28.86 -4.43
N ASP A 93 -14.90 -30.18 -4.47
CA ASP A 93 -15.51 -30.90 -3.34
C ASP A 93 -14.59 -30.91 -2.11
N THR A 94 -13.29 -31.15 -2.33
CA THR A 94 -12.28 -31.19 -1.26
C THR A 94 -12.07 -29.82 -0.62
N GLU A 95 -12.02 -28.77 -1.44
CA GLU A 95 -11.88 -27.37 -1.06
C GLU A 95 -13.08 -26.91 -0.21
N ALA A 96 -14.30 -27.25 -0.63
CA ALA A 96 -15.51 -26.96 0.11
C ALA A 96 -15.55 -27.68 1.47
N ALA A 97 -15.11 -28.94 1.53
CA ALA A 97 -15.01 -29.69 2.78
C ALA A 97 -14.00 -29.06 3.75
N MET A 98 -12.79 -28.73 3.26
CA MET A 98 -11.77 -28.05 4.08
C MET A 98 -12.22 -26.67 4.56
N GLN A 99 -12.87 -25.88 3.70
CA GLN A 99 -13.42 -24.58 4.09
C GLN A 99 -14.45 -24.73 5.22
N LYS A 100 -15.34 -25.72 5.12
CA LYS A 100 -16.37 -25.99 6.13
C LYS A 100 -15.72 -26.36 7.46
N SER A 101 -14.74 -27.27 7.46
CA SER A 101 -14.02 -27.69 8.67
C SER A 101 -13.26 -26.53 9.31
N LEU A 102 -12.50 -25.75 8.54
CA LEU A 102 -11.74 -24.61 9.07
C LEU A 102 -12.65 -23.52 9.64
N ARG A 103 -13.76 -23.17 8.96
CA ARG A 103 -14.72 -22.19 9.48
C ARG A 103 -15.40 -22.66 10.77
N LYS A 104 -15.79 -23.93 10.83
CA LYS A 104 -16.35 -24.54 12.05
C LYS A 104 -15.35 -24.44 13.20
N ALA A 105 -14.11 -24.89 12.97
CA ALA A 105 -13.05 -24.86 13.97
C ALA A 105 -12.72 -23.43 14.43
N ALA A 106 -12.61 -22.48 13.50
CA ALA A 106 -12.31 -21.08 13.81
C ALA A 106 -13.40 -20.44 14.67
N ARG A 107 -14.68 -20.71 14.37
CA ARG A 107 -15.81 -20.25 15.20
C ARG A 107 -15.73 -20.85 16.60
N MET A 108 -15.53 -22.17 16.72
CA MET A 108 -15.41 -22.84 18.02
C MET A 108 -14.25 -22.28 18.86
N CYS A 109 -13.08 -22.08 18.26
CA CYS A 109 -11.93 -21.53 18.95
C CYS A 109 -12.15 -20.07 19.37
N TYR A 110 -12.88 -19.28 18.58
CA TYR A 110 -13.30 -17.93 18.96
C TYR A 110 -14.27 -17.95 20.14
N ASP A 111 -15.31 -18.79 20.09
CA ASP A 111 -16.32 -18.89 21.15
C ASP A 111 -15.70 -19.37 22.48
N ARG A 112 -14.63 -20.18 22.41
CA ARG A 112 -13.83 -20.64 23.57
C ARG A 112 -12.76 -19.62 24.02
N GLY A 113 -12.61 -18.48 23.34
CA GLY A 113 -11.67 -17.42 23.68
C GLY A 113 -10.21 -17.68 23.26
N TYR A 114 -9.95 -18.69 22.43
CA TYR A 114 -8.61 -18.99 21.94
C TYR A 114 -8.18 -18.16 20.72
N LEU A 115 -9.15 -17.66 19.94
CA LEU A 115 -8.92 -16.74 18.82
C LEU A 115 -9.56 -15.40 19.08
N SER A 116 -8.93 -14.32 18.63
CA SER A 116 -9.59 -13.02 18.49
C SER A 116 -10.60 -13.03 17.34
N HIS A 117 -11.51 -12.05 17.33
CA HIS A 117 -12.46 -11.89 16.23
C HIS A 117 -11.75 -11.71 14.87
N GLU A 118 -10.63 -10.97 14.83
CA GLU A 118 -9.87 -10.76 13.59
C GLU A 118 -9.25 -12.07 13.08
N GLN A 119 -8.66 -12.88 13.97
CA GLN A 119 -8.10 -14.18 13.60
C GLN A 119 -9.18 -15.13 13.08
N MET A 120 -10.32 -15.21 13.76
CA MET A 120 -11.46 -16.02 13.30
C MET A 120 -11.98 -15.54 11.95
N HIS A 121 -12.15 -14.22 11.78
CA HIS A 121 -12.70 -13.63 10.56
C HIS A 121 -11.82 -13.88 9.33
N ASN A 122 -10.52 -14.12 9.48
CA ASN A 122 -9.63 -14.49 8.36
C ASN A 122 -10.10 -15.73 7.57
N TYR A 123 -10.84 -16.65 8.21
CA TYR A 123 -11.42 -17.85 7.59
C TYR A 123 -12.76 -17.60 6.88
N PHE A 124 -13.37 -16.43 7.11
CA PHE A 124 -14.65 -16.01 6.52
C PHE A 124 -14.46 -14.88 5.50
N MET A 125 -13.30 -14.24 5.48
CA MET A 125 -13.02 -13.07 4.67
C MET A 125 -12.96 -13.39 3.17
N SER A 126 -13.70 -12.63 2.35
CA SER A 126 -13.60 -12.73 0.89
C SER A 126 -12.35 -12.06 0.32
N VAL A 127 -11.98 -12.43 -0.90
CA VAL A 127 -10.92 -11.73 -1.65
C VAL A 127 -11.24 -10.23 -1.76
N THR A 128 -12.50 -9.89 -2.08
CA THR A 128 -12.94 -8.49 -2.19
C THR A 128 -12.78 -7.74 -0.87
N GLU A 129 -13.11 -8.36 0.26
CA GLU A 129 -12.86 -7.73 1.55
C GLU A 129 -11.37 -7.50 1.82
N ARG A 130 -10.51 -8.50 1.54
CA ARG A 130 -9.05 -8.36 1.70
C ARG A 130 -8.52 -7.17 0.90
N GLU A 131 -8.97 -7.01 -0.34
CA GLU A 131 -8.61 -5.88 -1.19
C GLU A 131 -9.10 -4.54 -0.59
N VAL A 132 -10.34 -4.48 -0.08
CA VAL A 132 -10.89 -3.26 0.55
C VAL A 132 -10.16 -2.89 1.84
N ILE A 133 -9.78 -3.88 2.65
CA ILE A 133 -9.01 -3.64 3.87
C ILE A 133 -7.70 -2.92 3.53
N HIS A 134 -6.97 -3.39 2.52
CA HIS A 134 -5.69 -2.78 2.14
C HIS A 134 -5.88 -1.47 1.36
N GLY A 135 -6.85 -1.42 0.45
CA GLY A 135 -7.08 -0.28 -0.44
C GLY A 135 -7.74 0.92 0.25
N ILE A 136 -8.66 0.69 1.18
CA ILE A 136 -9.47 1.76 1.81
C ILE A 136 -9.24 1.81 3.32
N LEU A 137 -9.46 0.70 4.04
CA LEU A 137 -9.59 0.75 5.50
C LEU A 137 -8.25 1.02 6.20
N LYS A 138 -7.16 0.41 5.73
CA LYS A 138 -5.79 0.61 6.21
C LYS A 138 -5.07 1.76 5.49
N ALA A 139 -5.66 2.36 4.47
CA ALA A 139 -5.07 3.49 3.76
C ALA A 139 -5.09 4.77 4.63
N LYS A 140 -4.01 5.56 4.55
CA LYS A 140 -3.88 6.83 5.29
C LYS A 140 -4.89 7.88 4.80
N ASN A 141 -4.90 8.16 3.49
CA ASN A 141 -5.75 9.17 2.86
C ASN A 141 -6.60 8.57 1.71
N PRO A 142 -7.53 7.64 1.98
CA PRO A 142 -8.30 6.99 0.93
C PRO A 142 -9.16 7.96 0.11
N ASN A 143 -9.57 9.09 0.70
CA ASN A 143 -10.37 10.11 0.01
C ASN A 143 -9.65 10.79 -1.16
N GLU A 144 -8.31 10.80 -1.19
CA GLU A 144 -7.54 11.37 -2.30
C GLU A 144 -7.42 10.40 -3.49
N HIS A 145 -7.52 9.09 -3.24
CA HIS A 145 -7.05 8.06 -4.19
C HIS A 145 -8.04 6.90 -4.42
N CYS A 146 -9.15 6.84 -3.70
CA CYS A 146 -10.09 5.73 -3.75
C CYS A 146 -11.52 6.14 -4.13
N LEU A 147 -12.20 5.28 -4.88
CA LEU A 147 -13.63 5.37 -5.22
C LEU A 147 -14.34 4.06 -4.91
N CYS A 148 -15.62 4.14 -4.53
CA CYS A 148 -16.47 2.98 -4.29
C CYS A 148 -17.77 3.11 -5.08
N TYR A 149 -18.06 2.11 -5.91
CA TYR A 149 -19.32 2.00 -6.64
C TYR A 149 -20.16 0.87 -6.03
N VAL A 150 -21.40 1.20 -5.71
CA VAL A 150 -22.38 0.28 -5.14
C VAL A 150 -23.57 0.23 -6.09
N ARG A 151 -23.85 -0.97 -6.61
CA ARG A 151 -25.06 -1.24 -7.36
C ARG A 151 -25.96 -2.19 -6.60
N HIS A 152 -27.22 -1.80 -6.44
CA HIS A 152 -28.29 -2.66 -5.98
C HIS A 152 -29.16 -3.08 -7.17
N ILE A 153 -29.42 -4.38 -7.30
CA ILE A 153 -30.33 -4.96 -8.28
C ILE A 153 -31.56 -5.44 -7.52
N ASN A 154 -32.71 -4.87 -7.86
CA ASN A 154 -34.01 -5.29 -7.36
C ASN A 154 -34.48 -6.54 -8.11
N ASN A 155 -35.31 -7.35 -7.46
CA ASN A 155 -36.02 -8.47 -8.09
C ASN A 155 -35.12 -9.50 -8.79
N ILE A 156 -33.93 -9.77 -8.25
CA ILE A 156 -33.03 -10.81 -8.78
C ILE A 156 -33.79 -12.14 -8.89
N ALA A 157 -33.83 -12.71 -10.09
CA ALA A 157 -34.49 -13.98 -10.35
C ALA A 157 -33.68 -15.16 -9.77
N ILE A 158 -33.84 -15.44 -8.48
CA ILE A 158 -33.10 -16.51 -7.75
C ILE A 158 -33.40 -17.91 -8.34
N SER A 159 -34.57 -18.11 -8.94
CA SER A 159 -34.91 -19.34 -9.66
C SER A 159 -33.93 -19.65 -10.81
N GLN A 160 -33.27 -18.63 -11.36
CA GLN A 160 -32.22 -18.77 -12.37
C GLN A 160 -30.83 -18.83 -11.70
N THR A 161 -30.62 -19.82 -10.83
CA THR A 161 -29.45 -19.92 -9.93
C THR A 161 -28.11 -19.64 -10.63
N ARG A 162 -27.88 -20.20 -11.84
CA ARG A 162 -26.62 -20.02 -12.56
C ARG A 162 -26.33 -18.56 -12.94
N THR A 163 -27.35 -17.80 -13.31
CA THR A 163 -27.19 -16.38 -13.63
C THR A 163 -27.18 -15.54 -12.36
N ALA A 164 -28.12 -15.79 -11.44
CA ALA A 164 -28.22 -15.06 -10.19
C ALA A 164 -26.93 -15.16 -9.35
N ALA A 165 -26.27 -16.33 -9.34
CA ALA A 165 -25.00 -16.56 -8.65
C ALA A 165 -23.85 -15.67 -9.14
N LYS A 166 -23.98 -15.00 -10.29
CA LYS A 166 -23.02 -13.98 -10.75
C LYS A 166 -23.12 -12.68 -9.94
N PHE A 167 -24.29 -12.40 -9.36
CA PHE A 167 -24.61 -11.11 -8.74
C PHE A 167 -24.87 -11.19 -7.23
N VAL A 168 -25.20 -12.37 -6.71
CA VAL A 168 -25.42 -12.64 -5.28
C VAL A 168 -24.88 -14.02 -4.92
N ASP A 169 -24.41 -14.20 -3.69
CA ASP A 169 -23.94 -15.51 -3.21
C ASP A 169 -25.14 -16.43 -2.91
N ILE A 170 -25.17 -17.60 -3.55
CA ILE A 170 -26.26 -18.58 -3.44
C ILE A 170 -25.70 -19.91 -2.93
N VAL A 171 -26.37 -20.47 -1.92
CA VAL A 171 -26.07 -21.79 -1.34
C VAL A 171 -27.38 -22.55 -1.23
N HIS A 172 -27.42 -23.80 -1.71
CA HIS A 172 -28.65 -24.62 -1.75
C HIS A 172 -29.88 -23.91 -2.35
N ASN A 173 -29.69 -23.20 -3.48
CA ASN A 173 -30.72 -22.41 -4.16
C ASN A 173 -31.35 -21.28 -3.33
N GLN A 174 -30.69 -20.85 -2.25
CA GLN A 174 -31.10 -19.72 -1.42
C GLN A 174 -29.95 -18.71 -1.28
N ILE A 175 -30.29 -17.44 -1.02
CA ILE A 175 -29.30 -16.41 -0.77
C ILE A 175 -28.53 -16.75 0.51
N CYS A 176 -27.21 -16.70 0.44
CA CYS A 176 -26.35 -16.96 1.59
C CYS A 176 -26.42 -15.78 2.58
N THR A 177 -27.19 -15.93 3.66
CA THR A 177 -27.40 -14.89 4.68
C THR A 177 -26.10 -14.43 5.33
N GLU A 178 -25.20 -15.37 5.65
CA GLU A 178 -23.87 -15.06 6.23
C GLU A 178 -23.06 -14.14 5.30
N ALA A 179 -22.99 -14.46 4.00
CA ALA A 179 -22.29 -13.63 3.03
C ALA A 179 -22.91 -12.23 2.91
N GLN A 180 -24.24 -12.12 2.98
CA GLN A 180 -24.93 -10.83 2.95
C GLN A 180 -24.67 -9.99 4.21
N GLN A 181 -24.59 -10.61 5.39
CA GLN A 181 -24.24 -9.93 6.64
C GLN A 181 -22.80 -9.39 6.62
N LEU A 182 -21.85 -10.22 6.17
CA LEU A 182 -20.45 -9.79 6.00
C LEU A 182 -20.33 -8.64 4.99
N LEU A 183 -21.06 -8.73 3.88
CA LEU A 183 -21.10 -7.68 2.88
C LEU A 183 -21.74 -6.39 3.39
N SER A 184 -22.83 -6.44 4.17
CA SER A 184 -23.46 -5.23 4.71
C SER A 184 -22.54 -4.52 5.70
N ASN A 185 -21.88 -5.26 6.59
CA ASN A 185 -20.89 -4.70 7.51
C ASN A 185 -19.74 -4.03 6.74
N LEU A 186 -19.25 -4.65 5.65
CA LEU A 186 -18.19 -4.06 4.83
C LEU A 186 -18.67 -2.80 4.06
N ARG A 187 -19.76 -2.92 3.31
CA ARG A 187 -20.26 -1.94 2.33
C ARG A 187 -20.97 -0.75 2.97
N ASP A 188 -21.73 -1.00 4.03
CA ASP A 188 -22.66 -0.02 4.59
C ASP A 188 -22.19 0.55 5.93
N GLU A 189 -21.24 -0.10 6.61
CA GLU A 189 -20.68 0.40 7.87
C GLU A 189 -19.20 0.80 7.72
N ARG A 190 -18.32 -0.17 7.41
CA ARG A 190 -16.86 0.05 7.45
C ARG A 190 -16.34 0.98 6.36
N VAL A 191 -16.80 0.81 5.12
CA VAL A 191 -16.38 1.68 4.01
C VAL A 191 -16.89 3.12 4.19
N PRO A 192 -18.19 3.37 4.48
CA PRO A 192 -18.67 4.73 4.73
C PRO A 192 -18.05 5.42 5.95
N ALA A 193 -17.62 4.65 6.96
CA ALA A 193 -16.89 5.21 8.11
C ALA A 193 -15.50 5.75 7.75
N LYS A 194 -14.90 5.31 6.63
CA LYS A 194 -13.53 5.69 6.22
C LYS A 194 -13.48 6.52 4.94
N LEU A 195 -14.43 6.30 4.03
CA LEU A 195 -14.51 6.93 2.71
C LEU A 195 -15.68 7.91 2.67
N ASN A 196 -15.41 9.15 2.26
CA ASN A 196 -16.40 10.22 2.19
C ASN A 196 -17.51 9.87 1.19
N ALA A 197 -18.73 10.33 1.48
CA ALA A 197 -19.88 10.14 0.60
C ALA A 197 -19.62 10.64 -0.85
N ALA A 198 -18.81 11.69 -1.01
CA ALA A 198 -18.40 12.20 -2.32
C ALA A 198 -17.54 11.22 -3.17
N ASN A 199 -17.02 10.15 -2.57
CA ASN A 199 -16.27 9.09 -3.27
C ASN A 199 -17.06 7.77 -3.33
N ILE A 200 -18.31 7.75 -2.82
CA ILE A 200 -19.21 6.61 -2.87
C ILE A 200 -20.33 6.92 -3.86
N ARG A 201 -20.52 6.04 -4.85
CA ARG A 201 -21.58 6.14 -5.86
C ARG A 201 -22.55 5.01 -5.65
N ARG A 202 -23.83 5.33 -5.47
CA ARG A 202 -24.89 4.34 -5.27
C ARG A 202 -25.86 4.39 -6.44
N SER A 203 -26.28 3.23 -6.92
CA SER A 203 -27.27 3.11 -7.99
C SER A 203 -28.14 1.89 -7.75
N THR A 204 -29.42 2.02 -8.10
CA THR A 204 -30.38 0.91 -8.05
C THR A 204 -30.90 0.66 -9.46
N ILE A 205 -30.97 -0.62 -9.85
CA ILE A 205 -31.50 -1.08 -11.12
C ILE A 205 -32.44 -2.26 -10.90
N GLU A 206 -33.25 -2.59 -11.90
CA GLU A 206 -34.12 -3.76 -11.89
C GLU A 206 -33.46 -4.94 -12.59
N TRP A 207 -33.78 -6.17 -12.18
CA TRP A 207 -33.36 -7.35 -12.93
C TRP A 207 -34.06 -7.41 -14.29
N ALA A 208 -33.30 -7.56 -15.39
CA ALA A 208 -33.85 -7.66 -16.74
C ALA A 208 -33.52 -9.01 -17.41
N GLY A 209 -34.56 -9.64 -17.98
CA GLY A 209 -34.43 -10.83 -18.81
C GLY A 209 -33.80 -12.04 -18.10
N ARG A 210 -33.10 -12.87 -18.89
CA ARG A 210 -32.44 -14.10 -18.41
C ARG A 210 -31.05 -13.86 -17.84
N ASP A 211 -30.38 -12.81 -18.30
CA ASP A 211 -29.00 -12.49 -17.92
C ASP A 211 -28.92 -11.52 -16.74
N GLY A 212 -30.06 -10.94 -16.35
CA GLY A 212 -30.21 -9.99 -15.25
C GLY A 212 -29.81 -8.57 -15.59
N ILE A 213 -28.80 -8.40 -16.44
CA ILE A 213 -28.36 -7.10 -16.92
C ILE A 213 -28.03 -7.18 -18.41
N ASP A 214 -28.65 -6.30 -19.18
CA ASP A 214 -28.41 -6.14 -20.61
C ASP A 214 -28.19 -4.66 -21.00
N ASN A 215 -27.57 -4.43 -22.17
CA ASN A 215 -27.19 -3.11 -22.66
C ASN A 215 -28.37 -2.24 -23.10
N VAL A 216 -29.57 -2.81 -23.30
CA VAL A 216 -30.75 -2.09 -23.78
C VAL A 216 -31.53 -1.57 -22.57
N SER A 217 -31.95 -2.45 -21.67
CA SER A 217 -32.73 -2.09 -20.47
C SER A 217 -31.94 -1.23 -19.49
N HIS A 218 -30.61 -1.34 -19.50
CA HIS A 218 -29.72 -0.61 -18.57
C HIS A 218 -28.85 0.45 -19.25
N ALA A 219 -29.16 0.84 -20.49
CA ALA A 219 -28.37 1.80 -21.26
C ALA A 219 -28.07 3.09 -20.46
N ASP A 220 -29.09 3.66 -19.81
CA ASP A 220 -28.96 4.90 -19.03
C ASP A 220 -28.12 4.72 -17.77
N TYR A 221 -28.22 3.57 -17.10
CA TYR A 221 -27.37 3.25 -15.95
C TYR A 221 -25.91 3.11 -16.39
N ILE A 222 -25.65 2.33 -17.44
CA ILE A 222 -24.30 2.08 -17.96
C ILE A 222 -23.67 3.39 -18.42
N LYS A 223 -24.41 4.23 -19.15
CA LYS A 223 -23.93 5.54 -19.61
C LYS A 223 -23.57 6.46 -18.45
N ARG A 224 -24.45 6.58 -17.44
CA ARG A 224 -24.18 7.40 -16.24
C ARG A 224 -22.96 6.90 -15.46
N PHE A 225 -22.86 5.59 -15.28
CA PHE A 225 -21.72 4.96 -14.61
C PHE A 225 -20.41 5.24 -15.36
N CYS A 226 -20.36 5.02 -16.68
CA CYS A 226 -19.16 5.26 -17.48
C CYS A 226 -18.72 6.72 -17.44
N ASN A 227 -19.67 7.66 -17.55
CA ASN A 227 -19.36 9.09 -17.48
C ASN A 227 -18.81 9.49 -16.10
N ASP A 228 -19.49 9.10 -15.02
CA ASP A 228 -19.03 9.42 -13.65
C ASP A 228 -17.68 8.78 -13.33
N PHE A 229 -17.45 7.54 -13.78
CA PHE A 229 -16.16 6.87 -13.64
C PHE A 229 -15.05 7.62 -14.38
N TYR A 230 -15.28 7.97 -15.64
CA TYR A 230 -14.32 8.72 -16.45
C TYR A 230 -13.99 10.07 -15.84
N GLU A 231 -15.02 10.85 -15.46
CA GLU A 231 -14.85 12.18 -14.87
C GLU A 231 -14.13 12.10 -13.52
N SER A 232 -14.52 11.18 -12.64
CA SER A 232 -13.93 11.03 -11.31
C SER A 232 -12.46 10.64 -11.38
N ILE A 233 -12.11 9.66 -12.21
CA ILE A 233 -10.72 9.24 -12.40
C ILE A 233 -9.89 10.38 -13.00
N THR A 234 -10.41 11.05 -14.02
CA THR A 234 -9.74 12.18 -14.67
C THR A 234 -9.48 13.32 -13.69
N GLN A 235 -10.47 13.67 -12.85
CA GLN A 235 -10.31 14.68 -11.81
C GLN A 235 -9.24 14.31 -10.78
N MET A 236 -9.21 13.04 -10.33
CA MET A 236 -8.20 12.57 -9.38
C MET A 236 -6.79 12.59 -9.99
N VAL A 237 -6.65 12.18 -11.25
CA VAL A 237 -5.38 12.27 -12.00
C VAL A 237 -4.94 13.73 -12.13
N ASN A 238 -5.83 14.63 -12.55
CA ASN A 238 -5.51 16.05 -12.70
C ASN A 238 -5.13 16.71 -11.38
N LYS A 239 -5.79 16.36 -10.27
CA LYS A 239 -5.41 16.81 -8.92
C LYS A 239 -4.01 16.31 -8.56
N ALA A 240 -3.69 15.05 -8.84
CA ALA A 240 -2.38 14.48 -8.59
C ALA A 240 -1.28 15.16 -9.42
N VAL A 241 -1.55 15.45 -10.70
CA VAL A 241 -0.63 16.17 -11.59
C VAL A 241 -0.39 17.58 -11.09
N LYS A 242 -1.44 18.34 -10.74
CA LYS A 242 -1.29 19.69 -10.15
C LYS A 242 -0.52 19.69 -8.83
N LYS A 243 -0.75 18.67 -7.98
CA LYS A 243 0.02 18.47 -6.74
C LYS A 243 1.50 18.27 -7.06
N ARG A 244 1.84 17.54 -8.13
CA ARG A 244 3.21 17.36 -8.63
C ARG A 244 3.82 18.64 -9.21
N GLU A 245 3.04 19.45 -9.94
CA GLU A 245 3.53 20.73 -10.48
C GLU A 245 3.99 21.70 -9.40
N LYS A 246 3.40 21.66 -8.20
CA LYS A 246 3.92 22.42 -7.04
C LYS A 246 5.31 21.97 -6.57
N PHE A 247 5.75 20.77 -6.92
CA PHE A 247 7.09 20.24 -6.65
C PHE A 247 8.01 20.28 -7.87
N ARG A 248 7.58 20.88 -8.99
CA ARG A 248 8.33 20.99 -10.26
C ARG A 248 9.31 22.17 -10.32
N ASP A 249 9.68 22.79 -9.20
CA ASP A 249 10.89 23.59 -9.25
C ASP A 249 12.06 22.61 -9.47
N SER A 250 12.66 22.63 -10.66
CA SER A 250 13.76 21.75 -11.05
C SER A 250 14.91 21.86 -10.05
N LEU A 251 15.12 23.08 -9.53
CA LEU A 251 16.06 23.35 -8.46
C LEU A 251 15.72 22.56 -7.20
N PHE A 252 14.47 22.56 -6.77
CA PHE A 252 14.04 21.89 -5.55
C PHE A 252 14.11 20.37 -5.66
N SER A 253 13.71 19.82 -6.80
CA SER A 253 13.82 18.38 -7.08
C SER A 253 15.28 17.92 -7.08
N GLU A 254 16.17 18.68 -7.71
CA GLU A 254 17.60 18.41 -7.75
C GLU A 254 18.21 18.45 -6.33
N VAL A 255 17.90 19.50 -5.56
CA VAL A 255 18.38 19.64 -4.18
C VAL A 255 17.88 18.51 -3.28
N LEU A 256 16.61 18.12 -3.40
CA LEU A 256 16.05 17.01 -2.63
C LEU A 256 16.73 15.67 -2.96
N GLN A 257 17.05 15.43 -4.23
CA GLN A 257 17.75 14.22 -4.65
C GLN A 257 19.13 14.13 -3.98
N HIS A 258 19.91 15.22 -3.99
CA HIS A 258 21.22 15.26 -3.35
C HIS A 258 21.13 15.11 -1.82
N LEU A 259 20.15 15.73 -1.17
CA LEU A 259 19.91 15.57 0.26
C LEU A 259 19.50 14.13 0.63
N SER A 260 18.63 13.52 -0.16
CA SER A 260 18.21 12.12 0.04
C SER A 260 19.39 11.17 -0.11
N ASN A 261 20.24 11.38 -1.12
CA ASN A 261 21.47 10.60 -1.30
C ASN A 261 22.38 10.75 -0.07
N ALA A 262 22.55 11.96 0.44
CA ALA A 262 23.36 12.22 1.64
C ALA A 262 22.85 11.49 2.88
N LEU A 263 21.53 11.51 3.11
CA LEU A 263 20.90 10.81 4.23
C LEU A 263 21.10 9.30 4.12
N SER A 264 20.85 8.73 2.93
CA SER A 264 21.03 7.29 2.68
C SER A 264 22.47 6.84 2.91
N VAL A 265 23.45 7.63 2.45
CA VAL A 265 24.87 7.30 2.59
C VAL A 265 25.33 7.51 4.03
N SER A 266 24.79 8.50 4.75
CA SER A 266 25.16 8.79 6.14
C SER A 266 24.60 7.78 7.14
N ASP A 267 23.44 7.18 6.88
CA ASP A 267 22.83 6.19 7.76
C ASP A 267 23.64 4.88 7.81
N MET A 268 24.49 4.63 6.80
CA MET A 268 25.39 3.48 6.71
C MET A 268 26.83 3.82 7.12
N PHE A 269 27.07 5.01 7.67
CA PHE A 269 28.41 5.52 7.99
C PHE A 269 28.85 5.12 9.40
N PHE A 270 30.05 4.55 9.52
CA PHE A 270 30.66 4.14 10.79
C PHE A 270 32.12 4.60 10.87
N GLY A 271 32.53 5.19 12.01
CA GLY A 271 33.91 5.60 12.30
C GLY A 271 34.34 6.96 11.70
N ARG A 272 35.65 7.14 11.49
CA ARG A 272 36.30 8.35 10.89
C ARG A 272 36.14 9.65 11.68
N GLU A 273 36.25 9.56 12.99
CA GLU A 273 36.12 10.71 13.88
C GLU A 273 37.25 11.73 13.68
N ASP A 274 38.46 11.28 13.31
CA ASP A 274 39.60 12.18 13.10
C ASP A 274 39.37 13.05 11.86
N GLU A 275 38.82 12.48 10.78
CA GLU A 275 38.43 13.23 9.59
C GLU A 275 37.28 14.20 9.87
N LEU A 276 36.26 13.78 10.63
CA LEU A 276 35.16 14.67 11.02
C LEU A 276 35.64 15.85 11.86
N LYS A 277 36.55 15.62 12.83
CA LYS A 277 37.18 16.69 13.61
C LYS A 277 38.04 17.62 12.77
N ALA A 278 38.73 17.09 11.76
CA ALA A 278 39.50 17.90 10.83
C ALA A 278 38.58 18.81 10.00
N ALA A 279 37.43 18.30 9.55
CA ALA A 279 36.41 19.12 8.88
C ALA A 279 35.82 20.18 9.80
N GLU A 280 35.47 19.83 11.04
CA GLU A 280 34.96 20.78 12.04
C GLU A 280 35.97 21.91 12.29
N SER A 281 37.24 21.56 12.51
CA SER A 281 38.33 22.52 12.69
C SER A 281 38.51 23.42 11.47
N TYR A 282 38.41 22.86 10.26
CA TYR A 282 38.49 23.62 9.02
C TYR A 282 37.33 24.62 8.87
N VAL A 283 36.10 24.19 9.15
CA VAL A 283 34.89 25.02 9.04
C VAL A 283 34.92 26.19 10.03
N HIS A 284 35.55 26.03 11.20
CA HIS A 284 35.78 27.12 12.16
C HIS A 284 37.02 27.98 11.87
N SER A 285 37.86 27.58 10.91
CA SER A 285 39.07 28.33 10.55
C SER A 285 38.78 29.52 9.64
N LYS A 286 39.72 30.47 9.55
CA LYS A 286 39.67 31.57 8.56
C LYS A 286 40.26 31.19 7.19
N SER A 287 40.51 29.89 6.95
CA SER A 287 41.12 29.43 5.71
C SER A 287 40.20 29.67 4.51
N LYS A 288 40.77 30.12 3.39
CA LYS A 288 40.08 30.25 2.09
C LYS A 288 40.48 29.15 1.10
N ILE A 289 41.36 28.23 1.52
CA ILE A 289 41.88 27.15 0.68
C ILE A 289 40.93 25.96 0.79
N PRO A 290 40.39 25.41 -0.33
CA PRO A 290 39.46 24.29 -0.27
C PRO A 290 40.03 23.08 0.47
N LEU A 291 39.24 22.52 1.39
CA LEU A 291 39.54 21.23 2.01
C LEU A 291 39.23 20.09 1.04
N VAL A 292 40.23 19.25 0.77
CA VAL A 292 40.11 18.13 -0.18
C VAL A 292 40.38 16.81 0.52
N TYR A 293 39.40 15.90 0.48
CA TYR A 293 39.59 14.50 0.87
C TYR A 293 40.09 13.69 -0.33
N TYR A 294 41.28 13.11 -0.23
CA TYR A 294 41.87 12.26 -1.26
C TYR A 294 42.14 10.85 -0.73
N GLY A 295 42.21 9.87 -1.64
CA GLY A 295 42.40 8.47 -1.30
C GLY A 295 41.88 7.55 -2.41
N GLU A 296 42.08 6.25 -2.26
CA GLU A 296 41.71 5.24 -3.26
C GLU A 296 40.19 5.19 -3.55
N ASN A 297 39.82 4.66 -4.72
CA ASN A 297 38.40 4.49 -5.05
C ASN A 297 37.73 3.53 -4.05
N GLY A 298 36.51 3.87 -3.61
CA GLY A 298 35.79 3.09 -2.60
C GLY A 298 36.24 3.34 -1.15
N CYS A 299 37.28 4.15 -0.90
CA CYS A 299 37.73 4.45 0.46
C CYS A 299 36.79 5.39 1.26
N GLY A 300 35.53 5.60 0.85
CA GLY A 300 34.51 6.30 1.65
C GLY A 300 34.51 7.83 1.61
N LYS A 301 35.29 8.49 0.73
CA LYS A 301 35.35 9.97 0.63
C LYS A 301 33.98 10.65 0.53
N THR A 302 33.14 10.16 -0.39
CA THR A 302 31.78 10.66 -0.62
C THR A 302 30.91 10.49 0.63
N SER A 303 31.07 9.37 1.34
CA SER A 303 30.34 9.09 2.57
C SER A 303 30.76 10.01 3.72
N THR A 304 32.06 10.32 3.83
CA THR A 304 32.57 11.31 4.79
C THR A 304 31.97 12.69 4.51
N LEU A 305 31.96 13.15 3.26
CA LEU A 305 31.35 14.45 2.90
C LEU A 305 29.84 14.48 3.16
N ALA A 306 29.12 13.40 2.90
CA ALA A 306 27.70 13.28 3.22
C ALA A 306 27.45 13.41 4.72
N LYS A 307 28.28 12.75 5.54
CA LYS A 307 28.22 12.82 7.00
C LYS A 307 28.54 14.22 7.51
N ILE A 308 29.56 14.89 6.97
CA ILE A 308 29.88 16.29 7.27
C ILE A 308 28.67 17.19 6.99
N ALA A 309 28.04 17.07 5.82
CA ALA A 309 26.88 17.88 5.45
C ALA A 309 25.68 17.69 6.41
N ARG A 310 25.58 16.53 7.05
CA ARG A 310 24.57 16.25 8.08
C ARG A 310 24.93 16.85 9.44
N GLU A 311 26.20 16.77 9.86
CA GLU A 311 26.65 17.18 11.19
C GLU A 311 27.05 18.66 11.29
N ILE A 312 27.39 19.32 10.17
CA ILE A 312 27.97 20.67 10.17
C ILE A 312 27.14 21.70 10.93
N ARG A 313 25.82 21.54 10.99
CA ARG A 313 24.94 22.44 11.77
C ARG A 313 25.10 22.27 13.28
N ASN A 314 25.44 21.07 13.75
CA ASN A 314 25.65 20.77 15.16
C ASN A 314 26.97 21.38 15.69
N TRP A 315 27.90 21.70 14.79
CA TRP A 315 29.17 22.34 15.12
C TRP A 315 28.99 23.83 15.46
N TYR A 316 27.90 24.47 15.05
CA TYR A 316 27.59 25.86 15.37
C TYR A 316 26.59 25.95 16.53
N ARG A 317 27.06 26.42 17.70
CA ARG A 317 26.24 26.55 18.93
C ARG A 317 25.64 27.95 19.16
N ASN A 318 26.12 28.97 18.45
CA ASN A 318 25.84 30.38 18.75
C ASN A 318 24.77 31.03 17.85
N GLY A 319 23.83 30.24 17.31
CA GLY A 319 22.74 30.76 16.46
C GLY A 319 23.13 31.07 15.01
N GLU A 320 24.41 30.93 14.65
CA GLU A 320 24.85 30.91 13.26
C GLU A 320 24.30 29.69 12.54
N LYS A 321 23.66 29.90 11.39
CA LYS A 321 23.06 28.84 10.57
C LYS A 321 23.81 28.74 9.25
N PRO A 322 24.73 27.78 9.09
CA PRO A 322 25.46 27.64 7.85
C PRO A 322 24.51 27.23 6.71
N VAL A 323 24.65 27.90 5.57
CA VAL A 323 23.98 27.53 4.33
C VAL A 323 24.77 26.39 3.69
N ILE A 324 24.10 25.27 3.42
CA ILE A 324 24.73 24.07 2.89
C ILE A 324 24.25 23.87 1.45
N VAL A 325 25.20 23.84 0.52
CA VAL A 325 24.97 23.47 -0.88
C VAL A 325 25.70 22.15 -1.13
N LEU A 326 24.93 21.08 -1.31
CA LEU A 326 25.46 19.73 -1.48
C LEU A 326 25.19 19.22 -2.90
N ARG A 327 26.21 18.69 -3.58
CA ARG A 327 26.09 18.10 -4.92
C ARG A 327 26.92 16.82 -5.02
N PHE A 328 26.28 15.74 -5.44
CA PHE A 328 26.93 14.48 -5.82
C PHE A 328 27.06 14.43 -7.34
N LEU A 329 28.29 14.53 -7.84
CA LEU A 329 28.57 14.55 -9.27
C LEU A 329 28.16 13.22 -9.94
N GLY A 330 27.48 13.31 -11.09
CA GLY A 330 27.05 12.15 -11.89
C GLY A 330 25.89 11.33 -11.31
N THR A 331 25.18 11.85 -10.29
CA THR A 331 24.04 11.12 -9.67
C THR A 331 22.67 11.62 -10.13
N SER A 332 22.66 12.69 -10.92
CA SER A 332 21.49 13.28 -11.59
C SER A 332 21.89 13.79 -12.98
N PRO A 333 20.92 13.98 -13.90
CA PRO A 333 21.20 14.59 -15.21
C PRO A 333 21.89 15.96 -15.08
N ASP A 334 21.44 16.81 -14.15
CA ASP A 334 21.97 18.16 -13.96
C ASP A 334 23.34 18.18 -13.25
N SER A 335 23.73 17.08 -12.57
CA SER A 335 25.07 16.92 -11.98
C SER A 335 26.04 16.12 -12.87
N SER A 336 25.60 15.72 -14.07
CA SER A 336 26.41 14.95 -15.03
C SER A 336 27.17 15.84 -16.02
N SER A 337 26.95 17.16 -15.99
CA SER A 337 27.64 18.13 -16.83
C SER A 337 27.90 19.43 -16.07
N ILE A 338 29.02 20.09 -16.34
CA ILE A 338 29.48 21.25 -15.57
C ILE A 338 28.55 22.47 -15.68
N MET A 339 28.00 22.74 -16.87
CA MET A 339 27.15 23.92 -17.10
C MET A 339 25.82 23.81 -16.33
N PRO A 340 25.03 22.73 -16.46
CA PRO A 340 23.81 22.57 -15.65
C PRO A 340 24.07 22.58 -14.13
N LEU A 341 25.16 21.95 -13.69
CA LEU A 341 25.54 21.88 -12.28
C LEU A 341 25.79 23.29 -11.71
N LEU A 342 26.61 24.10 -12.39
CA LEU A 342 26.94 25.45 -11.93
C LEU A 342 25.71 26.36 -11.98
N THR A 343 24.88 26.28 -13.02
CA THR A 343 23.61 27.01 -13.09
C THR A 343 22.74 26.68 -11.88
N ASN A 344 22.55 25.41 -11.57
CA ASN A 344 21.73 24.95 -10.46
C ASN A 344 22.30 25.35 -9.08
N VAL A 345 23.64 25.37 -8.92
CA VAL A 345 24.30 25.87 -7.72
C VAL A 345 24.08 27.38 -7.56
N CYS A 346 24.27 28.15 -8.63
CA CYS A 346 24.04 29.60 -8.64
C CYS A 346 22.58 29.95 -8.36
N GLU A 347 21.63 29.22 -8.93
CA GLU A 347 20.20 29.36 -8.64
C GLU A 347 19.89 29.08 -7.16
N GLN A 348 20.49 28.04 -6.57
CA GLN A 348 20.31 27.73 -5.14
C GLN A 348 20.87 28.85 -4.25
N VAL A 349 22.06 29.37 -4.57
CA VAL A 349 22.68 30.48 -3.84
C VAL A 349 21.86 31.76 -4.01
N GLY A 350 21.37 32.04 -5.21
CA GLY A 350 20.45 33.15 -5.50
C GLY A 350 19.17 33.06 -4.67
N PHE A 351 18.58 31.87 -4.57
CA PHE A 351 17.42 31.62 -3.73
C PHE A 351 17.68 31.95 -2.26
N PHE A 352 18.82 31.52 -1.71
CA PHE A 352 19.18 31.81 -0.31
C PHE A 352 19.42 33.30 -0.03
N THR A 353 19.98 34.02 -1.00
CA THR A 353 20.30 35.46 -0.85
C THR A 353 19.09 36.36 -1.04
N HIS A 354 18.18 36.04 -1.96
CA HIS A 354 16.92 36.80 -2.15
C HIS A 354 15.92 36.60 -1.01
N PHE A 355 15.79 35.40 -0.45
CA PHE A 355 14.87 35.16 0.66
C PHE A 355 15.34 35.72 2.01
N TRP A 356 16.66 35.92 2.20
CA TRP A 356 17.18 36.57 3.42
C TRP A 356 16.72 38.04 3.52
N CYS A 357 16.59 38.73 2.39
CA CYS A 357 16.14 40.14 2.35
C CYS A 357 14.63 40.31 2.59
N CYS A 358 13.79 39.35 2.17
CA CYS A 358 12.33 39.47 2.24
C CYS A 358 11.70 39.07 3.59
N ILE A 359 12.48 38.59 4.57
CA ILE A 359 11.99 38.08 5.87
C ILE A 359 11.88 39.16 6.96
N VAL A 360 11.99 40.45 6.61
CA VAL A 360 11.59 41.52 7.53
C VAL A 360 10.09 41.86 7.43
N GLU A 361 9.36 41.48 6.36
CA GLU A 361 8.01 42.05 6.17
C GLU A 361 6.82 41.11 5.91
N ILE A 362 6.94 39.82 5.55
CA ILE A 362 5.72 39.08 5.15
C ILE A 362 5.68 37.65 5.70
N PHE A 363 5.09 37.52 6.89
CA PHE A 363 4.54 36.25 7.38
C PHE A 363 3.02 36.25 7.23
N SER A 364 2.52 35.76 6.09
CA SER A 364 1.20 35.14 6.01
C SER A 364 1.07 34.43 4.66
N THR A 365 0.49 33.23 4.71
CA THR A 365 0.12 32.33 3.61
C THR A 365 1.25 31.62 2.87
N PHE A 366 1.49 30.35 3.25
CA PHE A 366 1.51 29.19 2.33
C PHE A 366 1.75 27.92 3.18
N LEU A 367 0.68 27.16 3.46
CA LEU A 367 0.76 25.87 4.15
C LEU A 367 1.07 24.78 3.12
N GLY A 368 2.26 24.18 3.21
CA GLY A 368 2.57 22.95 2.49
C GLY A 368 4.06 22.61 2.41
N ILE A 369 4.95 23.59 2.58
CA ILE A 369 6.41 23.42 2.35
C ILE A 369 7.23 23.80 3.61
N LYS A 370 6.59 24.01 4.76
CA LYS A 370 7.26 24.49 5.98
C LYS A 370 8.47 23.63 6.37
N ASN A 371 8.44 22.30 6.28
CA ASN A 371 9.51 21.51 6.91
C ASN A 371 10.81 21.43 6.10
N VAL A 372 10.74 21.31 4.77
CA VAL A 372 11.97 21.33 3.95
C VAL A 372 12.53 22.74 3.87
N GLU A 373 11.68 23.75 3.73
CA GLU A 373 12.10 25.15 3.73
C GLU A 373 12.69 25.55 5.08
N LYS A 374 12.08 25.14 6.20
CA LYS A 374 12.66 25.28 7.54
C LYS A 374 13.98 24.54 7.68
N TYR A 375 14.07 23.32 7.16
CA TYR A 375 15.33 22.57 7.20
C TYR A 375 16.40 23.29 6.37
N MET A 376 16.08 23.81 5.20
CA MET A 376 16.99 24.55 4.34
C MET A 376 17.39 25.92 4.94
N ARG A 377 16.47 26.58 5.66
CA ARG A 377 16.67 27.82 6.45
C ARG A 377 17.31 27.57 7.84
N GLY A 378 17.58 26.31 8.20
CA GLY A 378 18.13 25.94 9.51
C GLY A 378 17.19 26.19 10.70
N GLU A 379 15.88 26.29 10.47
CA GLU A 379 14.83 26.41 11.49
C GLU A 379 14.44 25.05 12.10
N ILE A 380 14.75 23.92 11.45
CA ILE A 380 14.60 22.57 12.03
C ILE A 380 15.82 21.69 11.74
N GLN A 381 16.17 20.81 12.69
CA GLN A 381 17.34 19.91 12.61
C GLN A 381 17.08 18.65 11.77
N SER A 382 15.82 18.31 11.51
CA SER A 382 15.44 17.12 10.75
C SER A 382 14.05 17.30 10.12
N ILE A 383 13.88 16.87 8.87
CA ILE A 383 12.57 16.84 8.18
C ILE A 383 11.63 15.79 8.83
N LYS A 384 12.18 14.84 9.61
CA LYS A 384 11.41 13.77 10.27
C LYS A 384 10.73 14.18 11.58
N GLN A 385 11.12 15.30 12.20
CA GLN A 385 10.50 15.72 13.46
C GLN A 385 9.25 16.56 13.16
N GLN A 386 8.08 16.13 13.67
CA GLN A 386 6.74 16.74 13.55
C GLN A 386 5.81 16.25 12.41
N ASN A 387 5.95 15.01 11.94
CA ASN A 387 4.78 14.27 11.45
C ASN A 387 4.08 13.46 12.56
N GLU A 388 4.53 13.63 13.80
CA GLU A 388 3.86 13.17 15.01
C GLU A 388 3.25 14.40 15.71
N HIS A 389 2.11 14.84 15.19
CA HIS A 389 0.97 15.33 15.96
C HIS A 389 -0.26 15.43 15.07
#